data_AF-A0A183L4H0-F1
#
_entry.id   AF-A0A183L4H0-F1
#
_cell.length_a   1.000
_cell.length_b   1.000
_cell.length_c   1.000
_cell.angle_alpha   90.00
_cell.angle_beta   90.00
_cell.angle_gamma   90.00
#
_symmetry.space_group_name_H-M   'P 1'
#
loop_
_entity.id
_entity.type
_entity.pdbx_description
1 polymer ?
#
loop_
_entity_poly.entity_id
_entity_poly.type
_entity_poly.pdbx_seq_one_letter_code
_entity_poly.pdbx_strand_id
1 'polypeptide(L)'
;MKDAVDAQLRDKQAGFRKDRSCTNQIATLRIIVEQSVERNSSLYINFIDYEKTFDSVNRRTLWKLLRHYGVPEKIVTIIRNPYDGLQCKVVHGGQMTDAL
;
A
#
# COMPACT_ATOMS: atom_id res chain seq x y z
N MET A 1 -4.79 -15.02 1.34
CA MET A 1 -4.11 -13.81 0.82
C MET A 1 -3.31 -13.14 1.91
N LYS A 2 -3.94 -12.76 3.02
CA LYS A 2 -3.27 -12.12 4.16
C LYS A 2 -2.04 -12.88 4.64
N ASP A 3 -2.17 -14.16 4.98
CA ASP A 3 -1.04 -14.92 5.56
C ASP A 3 0.12 -15.11 4.57
N ALA A 4 -0.19 -15.31 3.29
CA ALA A 4 0.80 -15.48 2.23
C ALA A 4 1.58 -14.18 1.95
N VAL A 5 0.91 -13.03 1.98
CA VAL A 5 1.52 -11.72 1.68
C VAL A 5 2.15 -11.11 2.94
N ASP A 6 1.49 -11.14 4.10
CA ASP A 6 1.98 -10.55 5.35
C ASP A 6 3.30 -11.18 5.80
N ALA A 7 3.52 -12.47 5.53
CA ALA A 7 4.78 -13.16 5.81
C ALA A 7 5.96 -12.63 4.97
N GLN A 8 5.69 -12.01 3.82
CA GLN A 8 6.70 -11.45 2.92
C GLN A 8 6.97 -9.96 3.22
N LEU A 9 6.09 -9.30 3.96
CA LEU A 9 6.22 -7.89 4.28
C LEU A 9 7.24 -7.66 5.40
N ARG A 10 8.07 -6.63 5.23
CA ARG A 10 8.98 -6.18 6.29
C ARG A 10 8.20 -5.78 7.53
N ASP A 11 8.73 -6.09 8.71
CA ASP A 11 8.15 -5.67 10.00
C ASP A 11 7.97 -4.16 10.13
N LYS A 12 8.77 -3.38 9.40
CA LYS A 12 8.72 -1.93 9.44
C LYS A 12 7.53 -1.37 8.66
N GLN A 13 6.88 -2.16 7.80
CA GLN A 13 5.67 -1.74 7.11
C GLN A 13 4.47 -1.83 8.06
N ALA A 14 3.85 -0.68 8.35
CA ALA A 14 2.64 -0.59 9.18
C ALA A 14 1.37 -0.35 8.34
N GLY A 15 1.49 0.36 7.21
CA GLY A 15 0.35 0.66 6.34
C GLY A 15 -0.36 -0.58 5.84
N PHE A 16 -1.71 -0.54 5.84
CA PHE A 16 -2.60 -1.62 5.40
C PHE A 16 -2.39 -2.97 6.11
N ARG A 17 -1.76 -2.99 7.30
CA ARG A 17 -1.63 -4.20 8.12
C ARG A 17 -2.52 -4.11 9.34
N LYS A 18 -3.22 -5.22 9.61
CA LYS A 18 -4.06 -5.35 10.80
C LYS A 18 -3.20 -5.14 12.05
N ASP A 19 -3.74 -4.43 13.03
CA ASP A 19 -3.13 -4.23 14.35
C ASP A 19 -1.79 -3.48 14.32
N ARG A 20 -1.52 -2.71 13.26
CA ARG A 20 -0.35 -1.82 13.14
C ARG A 20 -0.79 -0.39 12.83
N SER A 21 -0.16 0.57 13.50
CA SER A 21 -0.39 2.01 13.29
C SER A 21 0.91 2.76 13.00
N CYS A 22 0.80 3.99 12.52
CA CYS A 22 1.95 4.89 12.33
C CYS A 22 2.52 5.42 13.66
N THR A 23 1.81 5.25 14.79
CA THR A 23 2.19 5.81 16.09
C THR A 23 3.62 5.44 16.50
N ASN A 24 3.98 4.16 16.40
CA ASN A 24 5.31 3.69 16.76
C ASN A 24 6.39 4.23 15.82
N GLN A 25 6.08 4.39 14.53
CA GLN A 25 7.02 4.94 13.55
C GLN A 25 7.27 6.43 13.81
N ILE A 26 6.22 7.20 14.12
CA ILE A 26 6.33 8.61 14.50
C ILE A 26 7.12 8.77 15.79
N ALA A 27 6.82 7.96 16.81
CA ALA A 27 7.56 7.97 18.08
C ALA A 27 9.05 7.65 17.86
N THR A 28 9.35 6.64 17.02
CA THR A 28 10.74 6.27 16.67
C THR A 28 11.46 7.43 15.98
N LEU A 29 10.82 8.08 15.00
CA LEU A 29 11.40 9.23 14.31
C LEU A 29 11.68 10.38 15.28
N ARG A 30 10.74 10.67 16.20
CA ARG A 30 10.90 11.70 17.23
C ARG A 30 12.10 11.42 18.14
N ILE A 31 12.25 10.18 18.61
CA ILE A 31 13.40 9.76 19.43
C ILE A 31 14.73 9.94 18.67
N ILE A 32 14.79 9.57 17.39
CA ILE A 32 16.01 9.74 16.57
C ILE A 32 16.38 11.22 16.45
N VAL A 33 15.38 12.09 16.23
CA VAL A 33 15.58 13.54 16.18
C VAL A 33 16.10 14.07 17.52
N GLU A 34 15.45 13.72 18.63
CA GLU A 34 15.83 14.14 19.98
C GLU A 34 17.26 13.71 20.33
N GLN A 35 17.61 12.44 20.08
CA GLN A 35 18.96 11.91 20.31
C GLN A 35 20.04 12.62 19.47
N SER A 36 19.71 13.04 18.26
CA SER A 36 20.67 13.75 17.39
C SER A 36 20.95 15.16 17.91
N VAL A 37 19.91 15.83 18.43
CA VAL A 37 20.04 17.15 19.09
C VAL A 37 20.87 17.02 20.37
N GLU A 38 20.55 16.04 21.23
CA GLU A 38 21.27 15.81 22.49
C GLU A 38 22.77 15.56 22.29
N ARG A 39 23.13 14.87 21.21
CA ARG A 39 24.53 14.49 20.89
C ARG A 39 25.25 15.50 20.01
N ASN A 40 24.58 16.60 19.64
CA ASN A 40 25.10 17.59 18.69
C ASN A 40 25.62 16.95 17.38
N SER A 41 24.89 15.95 16.87
CA SER A 41 25.25 15.22 15.66
C SER A 41 24.35 15.63 14.49
N SER A 42 24.92 15.72 13.29
CA SER A 42 24.14 16.00 12.07
C SER A 42 23.15 14.87 11.77
N LEU A 43 21.89 15.23 11.50
CA LEU A 43 20.82 14.32 11.09
C LEU A 43 20.20 14.81 9.77
N TYR A 44 20.00 13.88 8.83
CA TYR A 44 19.31 14.13 7.56
C TYR A 44 18.13 13.18 7.42
N ILE A 45 16.96 13.71 7.05
CA ILE A 45 15.71 12.94 6.93
C ILE A 45 15.12 13.20 5.54
N ASN A 46 14.82 12.13 4.81
CA ASN A 46 14.20 12.20 3.48
C ASN A 46 12.77 11.65 3.55
N PHE A 47 11.81 12.46 3.14
CA PHE A 47 10.42 12.04 2.96
C PHE A 47 10.20 11.74 1.47
N ILE A 48 9.77 10.53 1.16
CA ILE A 48 9.49 10.08 -0.20
C ILE A 48 8.01 9.75 -0.27
N ASP A 49 7.31 10.42 -1.16
CA ASP A 49 5.92 10.13 -1.50
C ASP A 49 5.80 9.87 -3.01
N TYR A 50 4.91 8.96 -3.38
CA TYR A 50 4.70 8.57 -4.76
C TYR A 50 3.43 9.24 -5.28
N GLU A 51 3.55 10.00 -6.37
CA GLU A 51 2.37 10.57 -7.03
C GLU A 51 1.49 9.45 -7.60
N LYS A 52 0.19 9.47 -7.25
CA LYS A 52 -0.84 8.54 -7.78
C LYS A 52 -0.37 7.07 -7.73
N THR A 53 -0.01 6.60 -6.54
CA THR A 53 0.53 5.25 -6.29
C THR A 53 -0.27 4.12 -6.95
N PHE A 54 -1.60 4.17 -6.88
CA PHE A 54 -2.44 3.10 -7.42
C PHE A 54 -2.54 3.14 -8.96
N ASP A 55 -2.48 4.34 -9.55
CA ASP A 55 -2.61 4.51 -11.00
C ASP A 55 -1.30 4.20 -11.73
N SER A 56 -0.16 4.47 -11.09
CA SER A 56 1.18 4.30 -11.66
C SER A 56 1.72 2.86 -11.58
N VAL A 57 1.09 1.97 -10.80
CA VAL A 57 1.55 0.59 -10.64
C VAL A 57 1.40 -0.21 -11.94
N ASN A 58 2.50 -0.83 -12.36
CA ASN A 58 2.50 -1.74 -13.51
C ASN A 58 1.70 -3.02 -13.18
N ARG A 59 0.48 -3.12 -13.74
CA ARG A 59 -0.45 -4.24 -13.51
C ARG A 59 0.14 -5.60 -13.89
N ARG A 60 0.91 -5.70 -14.99
CA ARG A 60 1.55 -6.97 -15.39
C ARG A 60 2.53 -7.47 -14.35
N THR A 61 3.32 -6.56 -13.77
CA THR A 61 4.24 -6.87 -12.67
C THR A 61 3.48 -7.24 -11.40
N LEU A 62 2.41 -6.51 -11.07
CA LEU A 62 1.57 -6.82 -9.90
C LEU A 62 1.02 -8.25 -9.93
N TRP A 63 0.48 -8.69 -11.07
CA TRP A 63 -0.03 -10.07 -11.21
C TRP A 63 1.07 -11.14 -11.07
N LYS A 64 2.30 -10.83 -11.47
CA LYS A 64 3.44 -11.74 -11.25
C LYS A 64 3.84 -11.79 -9.78
N LEU A 65 3.87 -10.64 -9.09
CA LEU A 65 4.22 -10.56 -7.67
C LEU A 65 3.21 -11.28 -6.78
N LEU A 66 1.91 -11.14 -7.03
CA LEU A 66 0.90 -11.84 -6.24
C LEU A 66 1.07 -13.37 -6.32
N ARG A 67 1.35 -13.90 -7.52
CA ARG A 67 1.62 -15.33 -7.72
C ARG A 67 2.93 -15.76 -7.06
N HIS A 68 3.97 -14.92 -7.16
CA HIS A 68 5.26 -15.17 -6.50
C HIS A 68 5.12 -15.24 -4.98
N TYR A 69 4.27 -14.41 -4.38
CA TYR A 69 3.95 -14.47 -2.94
C TYR A 69 2.93 -15.55 -2.56
N GLY A 70 2.63 -16.49 -3.45
CA GLY A 70 1.78 -17.65 -3.15
C GLY A 70 0.28 -17.36 -3.12
N VAL A 71 -0.17 -16.24 -3.69
CA VAL A 71 -1.62 -16.00 -3.87
C VAL A 71 -2.14 -16.92 -4.98
N PRO A 72 -3.17 -17.74 -4.72
CA PRO A 72 -3.69 -18.70 -5.72
C PRO A 72 -4.16 -18.02 -7.01
N GLU A 73 -3.92 -18.66 -8.17
CA GLU A 73 -4.25 -18.12 -9.49
C GLU A 73 -5.72 -17.69 -9.62
N LYS A 74 -6.63 -18.45 -9.01
CA LYS A 74 -8.07 -18.11 -8.99
C LYS A 74 -8.32 -16.75 -8.36
N ILE A 75 -7.63 -16.43 -7.27
CA ILE A 75 -7.75 -15.13 -6.58
C ILE A 75 -7.11 -14.02 -7.41
N VAL A 76 -5.94 -14.27 -7.99
CA VAL A 76 -5.27 -13.30 -8.89
C VAL A 76 -6.17 -12.97 -10.09
N THR A 77 -6.84 -13.97 -10.66
CA THR A 77 -7.79 -13.77 -11.76
C THR A 77 -8.99 -12.92 -11.34
N ILE A 78 -9.58 -13.19 -10.16
CA ILE A 78 -10.69 -12.38 -9.63
C ILE A 78 -10.28 -10.91 -9.46
N ILE A 79 -9.07 -10.64 -8.95
CA ILE A 79 -8.56 -9.27 -8.77
C ILE A 79 -8.27 -8.61 -10.11
N ARG A 80 -7.76 -9.36 -11.09
CA ARG A 80 -7.39 -8.84 -12.41
C ARG A 80 -8.62 -8.42 -13.21
N ASN A 81 -9.71 -9.18 -13.17
CA ASN A 81 -10.87 -9.00 -14.04
C ASN A 81 -11.50 -7.58 -13.98
N PRO A 82 -11.68 -6.95 -12.80
CA PRO A 82 -12.13 -5.55 -12.72
C PRO A 82 -11.26 -4.52 -13.45
N TYR A 83 -9.99 -4.83 -13.73
CA TYR A 83 -9.09 -3.93 -14.44
C TYR A 83 -9.13 -4.10 -15.96
N ASP A 84 -9.95 -5.01 -16.49
CA ASP A 84 -10.07 -5.31 -17.91
C ASP A 84 -11.45 -4.93 -18.45
N GLY A 85 -11.60 -3.67 -18.87
CA GLY A 85 -12.82 -3.18 -19.50
C GLY A 85 -14.06 -3.10 -18.61
N LEU A 86 -13.89 -3.13 -17.28
CA LEU A 86 -15.00 -2.91 -16.35
C LEU A 86 -15.51 -1.46 -16.47
N GLN A 87 -16.83 -1.32 -16.58
CA GLN A 87 -17.50 -0.03 -16.47
C GLN A 87 -18.20 0.07 -15.11
N CYS A 88 -17.94 1.17 -14.40
CA CYS A 88 -18.57 1.44 -13.11
C CYS A 88 -19.56 2.59 -13.23
N LYS A 89 -20.77 2.42 -12.68
CA LYS A 89 -21.77 3.49 -12.57
C LYS A 89 -22.22 3.62 -11.12
N VAL A 90 -22.41 4.85 -10.65
CA VAL A 90 -22.86 5.14 -9.28
C VAL A 90 -24.29 5.64 -9.32
N VAL A 91 -25.14 5.14 -8.42
CA VAL A 91 -26.51 5.66 -8.22
C VAL A 91 -26.48 6.66 -7.08
N HIS A 92 -26.92 7.88 -7.34
CA HIS A 92 -27.09 8.92 -6.33
C HIS A 92 -28.47 9.56 -6.50
N GLY A 93 -29.32 9.53 -5.47
CA GLY A 93 -30.64 10.16 -5.52
C GLY A 93 -31.57 9.59 -6.61
N GLY A 94 -31.40 8.32 -6.98
CA GLY A 94 -32.17 7.67 -8.04
C GLY A 94 -31.67 7.94 -9.47
N GLN A 95 -30.62 8.74 -9.63
CA GLN A 95 -29.98 9.00 -10.93
C GLN A 95 -28.66 8.23 -11.04
N MET A 96 -28.34 7.75 -12.25
CA MET A 96 -27.10 7.05 -12.56
C MET A 96 -26.07 8.02 -13.16
N THR A 97 -24.81 7.88 -12.75
CA THR A 97 -23.69 8.55 -13.43
C THR A 97 -23.38 7.88 -14.77
N ASP A 98 -22.63 8.59 -15.61
CA ASP A 98 -21.93 7.98 -16.74
C ASP A 98 -21.02 6.84 -16.28
N ALA A 99 -20.71 5.94 -17.21
CA ALA A 99 -19.75 4.87 -16.97
C ALA A 99 -18.34 5.47 -16.80
N LEU A 100 -17.73 5.17 -15.64
CA LEU A 100 -16.31 5.34 -15.36
C LEU A 100 -15.51 4.20 -16.00
#